data_AF-A0A926FJE4-F1
#
_entry.id   AF-A0A926FJE4-F1
#
_cell.length_a   1.000
_cell.length_b   1.000
_cell.length_c   1.000
_cell.angle_alpha   90.00
_cell.angle_beta   90.00
_cell.angle_gamma   90.00
#
_symmetry.space_group_name_H-M   'P 1'
#
loop_
_entity.id
_entity.type
_entity.pdbx_description
1 polymer ?
#
loop_
_entity_poly.entity_id
_entity_poly.type
_entity_poly.pdbx_seq_one_letter_code
_entity_poly.pdbx_strand_id
1 'polypeptide(L)'
;DVAIRNAARIRSYANYLKKYEGTIEAFQKGALLEGRRAEEKDLAALVAKDRAGKDRYELSVAEIARWNAGKRETRERDAVLEWMLSASPMLSQANTLLVLSRERAKKDDLDRVYGYQERDWKKLQQTVRRAQRQIEPGSDRAGLRVLLLGAAKLPAGQRIAVVDEALEAAGEKEPKAAVEELLDRIYASTKVGDLQTRLAMFGEASEQLAAREDSMLSFAARLRRALDAKESKDREIEGAMLRLRPVYVEALRKQREGRLYPDANGTLRVSFGRVGGYSPRDSVDYQAQTTLAGIVEKDTGANPFDSPKVLLAASGGRRLGPYEDPDLKDVPVNFLSEGDITNGSSGSATLNASGKLAGLAFDGNYEAMGSDYLVNPQVSRTIHVDSRYMLWVMDAVDGAHNLLREMGLPVHFTDRGGTTSRSAAGAPAQ
;
A
#
# COMPACT_ATOMS: atom_id res chain seq x y z
N ASP A 1 -25.45 -1.20 1.62
CA ASP A 1 -24.77 -0.40 0.57
C ASP A 1 -23.63 0.48 1.06
N VAL A 2 -23.84 1.41 2.00
CA VAL A 2 -22.77 2.32 2.50
C VAL A 2 -21.53 1.55 2.98
N ALA A 3 -21.71 0.53 3.81
CA ALA A 3 -20.60 -0.29 4.31
C ALA A 3 -19.80 -0.97 3.19
N ILE A 4 -20.47 -1.52 2.17
CA ILE A 4 -19.83 -2.22 1.06
C ILE A 4 -19.00 -1.24 0.22
N ARG A 5 -19.57 -0.07 -0.11
CA ARG A 5 -18.88 0.98 -0.89
C ARG A 5 -17.64 1.52 -0.17
N ASN A 6 -17.66 1.48 1.17
CA ASN A 6 -16.57 1.94 2.02
C ASN A 6 -15.56 0.87 2.42
N ALA A 7 -15.87 -0.42 2.24
CA ALA A 7 -15.08 -1.51 2.82
C ALA A 7 -13.60 -1.49 2.38
N ALA A 8 -13.34 -1.22 1.11
CA ALA A 8 -11.96 -1.12 0.59
C ALA A 8 -11.19 0.07 1.20
N ARG A 9 -11.86 1.23 1.33
CA ARG A 9 -11.27 2.44 1.89
C ARG A 9 -10.98 2.29 3.39
N ILE A 10 -11.92 1.73 4.15
CA ILE A 10 -11.74 1.44 5.58
C ILE A 10 -10.56 0.49 5.80
N ARG A 11 -10.48 -0.61 5.03
CA ARG A 11 -9.34 -1.54 5.10
C ARG A 11 -8.02 -0.83 4.76
N SER A 12 -8.02 0.01 3.73
CA SER A 12 -6.83 0.80 3.38
C SER A 12 -6.38 1.69 4.54
N TYR A 13 -7.29 2.45 5.16
CA TYR A 13 -6.95 3.32 6.29
C TYR A 13 -6.48 2.52 7.51
N ALA A 14 -7.13 1.40 7.84
CA ALA A 14 -6.69 0.53 8.93
C ALA A 14 -5.27 -0.01 8.69
N ASN A 15 -4.95 -0.40 7.46
CA ASN A 15 -3.62 -0.86 7.08
C ASN A 15 -2.56 0.24 7.25
N TYR A 16 -2.83 1.47 6.78
CA TYR A 16 -1.90 2.59 6.96
C TYR A 16 -1.75 3.01 8.41
N LEU A 17 -2.83 3.02 9.20
CA LEU A 17 -2.79 3.34 10.62
C LEU A 17 -1.89 2.35 11.37
N LYS A 18 -2.15 1.05 11.21
CA LYS A 18 -1.33 -0.02 11.80
C LYS A 18 0.14 0.09 11.37
N LYS A 19 0.39 0.38 10.09
CA LYS A 19 1.74 0.58 9.58
C LYS A 19 2.42 1.76 10.28
N TYR A 20 1.79 2.93 10.34
CA TYR A 20 2.38 4.12 10.95
C TYR A 20 2.62 3.96 12.45
N GLU A 21 1.66 3.37 13.18
CA GLU A 21 1.82 3.06 14.61
C GLU A 21 2.99 2.10 14.84
N GLY A 22 3.04 1.00 14.07
CA GLY A 22 4.13 0.02 14.15
C GLY A 22 5.49 0.60 13.77
N THR A 23 5.56 1.47 12.74
CA THR A 23 6.79 2.18 12.39
C THR A 23 7.23 3.09 13.53
N ILE A 24 6.34 3.90 14.12
CA ILE A 24 6.69 4.80 15.24
C ILE A 24 7.20 4.01 16.43
N GLU A 25 6.55 2.90 16.80
CA GLU A 25 7.05 2.03 17.86
C GLU A 25 8.41 1.41 17.52
N ALA A 26 8.63 1.00 16.27
CA ALA A 26 9.92 0.47 15.84
C ALA A 26 11.05 1.51 15.98
N PHE A 27 10.77 2.78 15.67
CA PHE A 27 11.73 3.88 15.89
C PHE A 27 12.05 4.08 17.39
N GLN A 28 11.04 3.95 18.26
CA GLN A 28 11.20 4.11 19.70
C GLN A 28 11.95 2.94 20.34
N LYS A 29 11.62 1.70 19.95
CA LYS A 29 12.19 0.46 20.53
C LYS A 29 13.55 0.09 19.93
N GLY A 30 13.77 0.39 18.64
CA GLY A 30 14.92 -0.10 17.88
C GLY A 30 16.15 0.81 17.85
N ALA A 31 16.16 1.91 18.61
CA ALA A 31 17.23 2.93 18.58
C ALA A 31 17.60 3.39 17.15
N LEU A 32 16.65 3.36 16.22
CA LEU A 32 16.89 3.51 14.78
C LEU A 32 17.53 4.86 14.47
N LEU A 33 17.05 5.93 15.10
CA LEU A 33 17.60 7.27 14.92
C LEU A 33 19.07 7.37 15.39
N GLU A 34 19.40 6.76 16.52
CA GLU A 34 20.75 6.77 17.07
C GLU A 34 21.69 5.96 16.17
N GLY A 35 21.25 4.77 15.74
CA GLY A 35 21.97 3.95 14.77
C GLY A 35 22.24 4.68 13.45
N ARG A 36 21.25 5.40 12.90
CA ARG A 36 21.42 6.21 11.69
C ARG A 36 22.39 7.36 11.88
N ARG A 37 22.33 8.06 13.03
CA ARG A 37 23.29 9.13 13.35
C ARG A 37 24.72 8.60 13.49
N ALA A 38 24.88 7.43 14.10
CA ALA A 38 26.18 6.78 14.21
C ALA A 38 26.72 6.38 12.83
N GLU A 39 25.88 5.76 11.99
CA GLU A 39 26.23 5.42 10.61
C GLU A 39 26.65 6.64 9.78
N GLU A 40 25.89 7.74 9.86
CA GLU A 40 26.21 8.99 9.17
C GLU A 40 27.53 9.60 9.66
N LYS A 41 27.82 9.52 10.96
CA LYS A 41 29.09 9.97 11.54
C LYS A 41 30.25 9.12 11.03
N ASP A 42 30.10 7.80 11.02
CA ASP A 42 31.11 6.88 10.51
C ASP A 42 31.35 7.09 9.01
N LEU A 43 30.29 7.36 8.26
CA LEU A 43 30.35 7.67 6.84
C LEU A 43 31.12 8.98 6.59
N ALA A 44 30.81 10.04 7.35
CA ALA A 44 31.53 11.30 7.26
C ALA A 44 33.02 11.14 7.60
N ALA A 45 33.36 10.35 8.63
CA ALA A 45 34.73 10.04 8.99
C ALA A 45 35.47 9.23 7.90
N LEU A 46 34.78 8.32 7.22
CA LEU A 46 35.33 7.57 6.09
C LEU A 46 35.67 8.49 4.93
N VAL A 47 34.74 9.35 4.52
CA VAL A 47 34.92 10.23 3.36
C VAL A 47 35.98 11.31 3.64
N ALA A 48 36.15 11.73 4.90
CA ALA A 48 37.18 12.70 5.29
C ALA A 48 38.63 12.29 4.95
N LYS A 49 38.88 11.00 4.65
CA LYS A 49 40.18 10.47 4.21
C LYS A 49 40.56 10.87 2.78
N ASP A 50 39.60 11.32 1.97
CA ASP A 50 39.78 11.83 0.60
C ASP A 50 39.25 13.26 0.53
N ARG A 51 40.15 14.25 0.37
CA ARG A 51 39.78 15.67 0.41
C ARG A 51 38.77 16.06 -0.66
N ALA A 52 38.94 15.58 -1.89
CA ALA A 52 38.03 15.91 -2.99
C ALA A 52 36.67 15.22 -2.82
N GLY A 53 36.67 13.97 -2.33
CA GLY A 53 35.46 13.24 -1.98
C GLY A 53 34.70 13.89 -0.82
N LYS A 54 35.42 14.41 0.18
CA LYS A 54 34.88 15.10 1.36
C LYS A 54 34.07 16.32 0.99
N ASP A 55 34.66 17.26 0.24
CA ASP A 55 33.99 18.52 -0.10
C ASP A 55 32.70 18.27 -0.88
N ARG A 56 32.71 17.30 -1.81
CA ARG A 56 31.52 16.90 -2.60
C ARG A 56 30.43 16.27 -1.74
N TYR A 57 30.80 15.41 -0.78
CA TYR A 57 29.86 14.76 0.13
C TYR A 57 29.23 15.76 1.10
N GLU A 58 30.04 16.60 1.76
CA GLU A 58 29.55 17.60 2.71
C GLU A 58 28.59 18.58 2.04
N LEU A 59 28.93 19.06 0.83
CA LEU A 59 28.03 19.90 0.04
C LEU A 59 26.71 19.18 -0.28
N SER A 60 26.78 17.91 -0.70
CA SER A 60 25.57 17.16 -1.05
C SER A 60 24.65 16.93 0.14
N VAL A 61 25.21 16.56 1.31
CA VAL A 61 24.44 16.36 2.54
C VAL A 61 23.83 17.67 3.03
N ALA A 62 24.57 18.78 3.00
CA ALA A 62 24.07 20.10 3.37
C ALA A 62 22.89 20.53 2.48
N GLU A 63 23.01 20.35 1.16
CA GLU A 63 21.93 20.68 0.21
C GLU A 63 20.70 19.76 0.40
N ILE A 64 20.89 18.46 0.65
CA ILE A 64 19.79 17.55 0.99
C ILE A 64 19.08 18.03 2.26
N ALA A 65 19.84 18.41 3.31
CA ALA A 65 19.28 18.90 4.56
C ALA A 65 18.47 20.20 4.37
N ARG A 66 18.95 21.11 3.51
CA ARG A 66 18.25 22.34 3.12
C ARG A 66 16.93 22.05 2.41
N TRP A 67 16.92 21.18 1.41
CA TRP A 67 15.68 20.78 0.72
C TRP A 67 14.68 20.13 1.67
N ASN A 68 15.15 19.27 2.56
CA ASN A 68 14.32 18.64 3.59
C ASN A 68 13.76 19.65 4.60
N ALA A 69 14.52 20.71 4.95
CA ALA A 69 14.01 21.81 5.77
C ALA A 69 12.86 22.54 5.07
N GLY A 70 13.02 22.87 3.79
CA GLY A 70 11.96 23.50 2.98
C GLY A 70 10.71 22.64 2.78
N LYS A 71 10.82 21.30 2.82
CA LYS A 71 9.67 20.38 2.88
C LYS A 71 8.96 20.46 4.23
N ARG A 72 9.71 20.52 5.34
CA ARG A 72 9.13 20.60 6.69
C ARG A 72 8.31 21.87 6.91
N GLU A 73 8.68 22.96 6.25
CA GLU A 73 7.96 24.25 6.33
C GLU A 73 6.52 24.16 5.84
N THR A 74 6.16 23.21 4.96
CA THR A 74 4.80 23.08 4.41
C THR A 74 4.16 21.72 4.70
N ARG A 75 4.78 20.90 5.56
CA ARG A 75 4.42 19.48 5.73
C ARG A 75 2.95 19.26 6.12
N GLU A 76 2.41 20.08 7.03
CA GLU A 76 1.07 19.86 7.58
C GLU A 76 0.01 20.22 6.53
N ARG A 77 0.22 21.36 5.85
CA ARG A 77 -0.62 21.79 4.75
C ARG A 77 -0.64 20.77 3.61
N ASP A 78 0.54 20.34 3.20
CA ASP A 78 0.72 19.45 2.05
C ASP A 78 0.11 18.07 2.34
N ALA A 79 0.21 17.57 3.58
CA ALA A 79 -0.47 16.35 4.02
C ALA A 79 -2.00 16.47 3.96
N VAL A 80 -2.56 17.60 4.44
CA VAL A 80 -4.01 17.85 4.35
C VAL A 80 -4.47 17.93 2.90
N LEU A 81 -3.72 18.61 2.02
CA LEU A 81 -4.02 18.70 0.58
C LEU A 81 -4.05 17.32 -0.09
N GLU A 82 -3.04 16.48 0.16
CA GLU A 82 -2.96 15.13 -0.40
C GLU A 82 -4.10 14.24 0.11
N TRP A 83 -4.40 14.27 1.41
CA TRP A 83 -5.46 13.48 2.00
C TRP A 83 -6.86 13.97 1.63
N MET A 84 -7.03 15.24 1.26
CA MET A 84 -8.31 15.75 0.79
C MET A 84 -8.80 15.02 -0.46
N LEU A 85 -7.91 14.72 -1.41
CA LEU A 85 -8.26 13.92 -2.60
C LEU A 85 -8.58 12.46 -2.24
N SER A 86 -7.87 11.85 -1.29
CA SER A 86 -8.12 10.45 -0.91
C SER A 86 -9.38 10.28 -0.07
N ALA A 87 -9.79 11.31 0.68
CA ALA A 87 -10.98 11.30 1.51
C ALA A 87 -12.29 11.42 0.71
N SER A 88 -12.27 12.08 -0.45
CA SER A 88 -13.42 12.25 -1.33
C SER A 88 -13.17 11.63 -2.73
N PRO A 89 -13.69 10.41 -2.99
CA PRO A 89 -13.74 9.83 -4.33
C PRO A 89 -14.29 10.78 -5.39
N MET A 90 -15.33 11.57 -5.10
CA MET A 90 -15.89 12.53 -6.04
C MET A 90 -14.90 13.66 -6.35
N LEU A 91 -14.25 14.24 -5.34
CA LEU A 91 -13.21 15.26 -5.54
C LEU A 91 -11.99 14.70 -6.30
N SER A 92 -11.58 13.48 -5.99
CA SER A 92 -10.54 12.76 -6.74
C SER A 92 -10.90 12.62 -8.22
N GLN A 93 -12.13 12.20 -8.53
CA GLN A 93 -12.61 12.10 -9.91
C GLN A 93 -12.67 13.45 -10.61
N ALA A 94 -13.17 14.49 -9.93
CA ALA A 94 -13.18 15.85 -10.46
C ALA A 94 -11.76 16.33 -10.82
N ASN A 95 -10.79 16.11 -9.93
CA ASN A 95 -9.38 16.41 -10.19
C ASN A 95 -8.82 15.61 -11.39
N THR A 96 -9.10 14.31 -11.49
CA THR A 96 -8.66 13.48 -12.63
C THR A 96 -9.21 14.03 -13.96
N LEU A 97 -10.49 14.41 -14.01
CA LEU A 97 -11.11 14.94 -15.23
C LEU A 97 -10.50 16.28 -15.64
N LEU A 98 -10.25 17.17 -14.68
CA LEU A 98 -9.61 18.48 -14.91
C LEU A 98 -8.15 18.36 -15.37
N VAL A 99 -7.39 17.44 -14.79
CA VAL A 99 -6.02 17.18 -15.25
C VAL A 99 -6.05 16.59 -16.65
N LEU A 100 -6.90 15.59 -16.90
CA LEU A 100 -7.02 14.99 -18.23
C LEU A 100 -7.40 16.00 -19.31
N SER A 101 -8.32 16.93 -19.04
CA SER A 101 -8.73 17.94 -20.03
C SER A 101 -7.57 18.89 -20.39
N ARG A 102 -6.78 19.31 -19.39
CA ARG A 102 -5.58 20.15 -19.58
C ARG A 102 -4.49 19.41 -20.36
N GLU A 103 -4.21 18.16 -19.98
CA GLU A 103 -3.17 17.36 -20.62
C GLU A 103 -3.55 17.00 -22.06
N ARG A 104 -4.82 16.69 -22.33
CA ARG A 104 -5.31 16.42 -23.68
C ARG A 104 -5.18 17.64 -24.60
N ALA A 105 -5.27 18.85 -24.08
CA ALA A 105 -5.11 20.08 -24.86
C ALA A 105 -3.66 20.32 -25.32
N LYS A 106 -2.67 19.64 -24.73
CA LYS A 106 -1.28 19.71 -25.20
C LYS A 106 -1.15 19.03 -26.56
N LYS A 107 -0.40 19.69 -27.45
CA LYS A 107 -0.21 19.28 -28.84
C LYS A 107 0.47 17.90 -28.93
N ASP A 108 1.57 17.73 -28.22
CA ASP A 108 2.38 16.52 -28.29
C ASP A 108 2.15 15.65 -27.05
N ASP A 109 1.92 14.34 -27.25
CA ASP A 109 1.68 13.40 -26.14
C ASP A 109 2.89 13.27 -25.19
N LEU A 110 4.08 13.62 -25.67
CA LEU A 110 5.30 13.65 -24.86
C LEU A 110 5.34 14.81 -23.86
N ASP A 111 4.58 15.88 -24.10
CA ASP A 111 4.45 17.00 -23.16
C ASP A 111 3.45 16.69 -22.04
N ARG A 112 2.69 15.59 -22.17
CA ARG A 112 1.69 15.19 -21.18
C ARG A 112 2.34 14.52 -19.98
N VAL A 113 1.81 14.82 -18.79
CA VAL A 113 2.27 14.23 -17.54
C VAL A 113 2.01 12.71 -17.56
N TYR A 114 2.97 11.95 -17.02
CA TYR A 114 2.86 10.50 -16.87
C TYR A 114 1.52 10.11 -16.22
N GLY A 115 0.85 9.09 -16.78
CA GLY A 115 -0.48 8.67 -16.33
C GLY A 115 -1.64 9.37 -17.05
N TYR A 116 -1.38 10.42 -17.83
CA TYR A 116 -2.37 11.14 -18.65
C TYR A 116 -2.04 11.15 -20.16
N GLN A 117 -1.03 10.38 -20.57
CA GLN A 117 -0.67 10.17 -21.98
C GLN A 117 -1.70 9.28 -22.68
N GLU A 118 -1.74 9.26 -24.01
CA GLU A 118 -2.78 8.52 -24.77
C GLU A 118 -2.81 7.04 -24.43
N ARG A 119 -1.62 6.46 -24.21
CA ARG A 119 -1.46 5.06 -23.76
C ARG A 119 -2.19 4.77 -22.44
N ASP A 120 -2.38 5.77 -21.59
CA ASP A 120 -3.00 5.65 -20.27
C ASP A 120 -4.51 5.86 -20.29
N TRP A 121 -5.08 6.45 -21.35
CA TRP A 121 -6.49 6.86 -21.38
C TRP A 121 -7.46 5.69 -21.20
N LYS A 122 -7.18 4.52 -21.80
CA LYS A 122 -8.00 3.32 -21.59
C LYS A 122 -8.02 2.90 -20.12
N LYS A 123 -6.86 2.95 -19.46
CA LYS A 123 -6.73 2.62 -18.03
C LYS A 123 -7.42 3.66 -17.15
N LEU A 124 -7.26 4.95 -17.46
CA LEU A 124 -7.95 6.05 -16.77
C LEU A 124 -9.47 5.92 -16.86
N GLN A 125 -10.01 5.65 -18.05
CA GLN A 125 -11.45 5.47 -18.23
C GLN A 125 -11.98 4.28 -17.41
N GLN A 126 -11.21 3.18 -17.32
CA GLN A 126 -11.56 2.06 -16.45
C GLN A 126 -11.50 2.45 -14.96
N THR A 127 -10.57 3.31 -14.55
CA THR A 127 -10.56 3.88 -13.19
C THR A 127 -11.82 4.70 -12.92
N VAL A 128 -12.26 5.54 -13.87
CA VAL A 128 -13.52 6.30 -13.75
C VAL A 128 -14.74 5.40 -13.57
N ARG A 129 -14.78 4.27 -14.29
CA ARG A 129 -15.83 3.25 -14.13
C ARG A 129 -15.77 2.58 -12.76
N ARG A 130 -14.58 2.13 -12.33
CA ARG A 130 -14.39 1.44 -11.05
C ARG A 130 -14.70 2.33 -9.85
N ALA A 131 -14.44 3.63 -9.94
CA ALA A 131 -14.73 4.59 -8.87
C ALA A 131 -16.21 4.56 -8.44
N GLN A 132 -17.14 4.20 -9.34
CA GLN A 132 -18.56 4.07 -9.01
C GLN A 132 -18.84 3.06 -7.89
N ARG A 133 -17.97 2.05 -7.70
CA ARG A 133 -18.11 1.06 -6.63
C ARG A 133 -17.83 1.64 -5.24
N GLN A 134 -17.14 2.78 -5.18
CA GLN A 134 -16.68 3.41 -3.94
C GLN A 134 -17.33 4.78 -3.69
N ILE A 135 -17.98 5.36 -4.70
CA ILE A 135 -18.75 6.60 -4.54
C ILE A 135 -20.05 6.29 -3.79
N GLU A 136 -20.19 6.92 -2.63
CA GLU A 136 -21.40 7.00 -1.84
C GLU A 136 -21.46 8.42 -1.26
N PRO A 137 -22.40 9.28 -1.72
CA PRO A 137 -22.35 10.72 -1.44
C PRO A 137 -22.26 11.11 0.04
N GLY A 138 -22.93 10.36 0.94
CA GLY A 138 -22.93 10.66 2.37
C GLY A 138 -21.54 10.51 3.00
N SER A 139 -20.88 9.37 2.74
CA SER A 139 -19.52 9.11 3.21
C SER A 139 -18.46 9.89 2.46
N ASP A 140 -18.70 10.27 1.20
CA ASP A 140 -17.85 11.21 0.46
C ASP A 140 -17.86 12.60 1.12
N ARG A 141 -19.05 13.15 1.40
CA ARG A 141 -19.25 14.41 2.13
C ARG A 141 -18.63 14.34 3.53
N ALA A 142 -18.80 13.21 4.22
CA ALA A 142 -18.20 13.02 5.55
C ALA A 142 -16.67 12.97 5.52
N GLY A 143 -16.07 12.33 4.51
CA GLY A 143 -14.62 12.34 4.30
C GLY A 143 -14.11 13.76 4.06
N LEU A 144 -14.70 14.47 3.09
CA LEU A 144 -14.28 15.84 2.77
C LEU A 144 -14.42 16.79 3.96
N ARG A 145 -15.50 16.67 4.76
CA ARG A 145 -15.68 17.41 6.01
C ARG A 145 -14.48 17.31 6.93
N VAL A 146 -13.98 16.09 7.19
CA VAL A 146 -12.87 15.87 8.12
C VAL A 146 -11.64 16.66 7.66
N LEU A 147 -11.36 16.66 6.36
CA LEU A 147 -10.20 17.34 5.81
C LEU A 147 -10.38 18.85 5.70
N LEU A 148 -11.60 19.36 5.46
CA LEU A 148 -11.90 20.79 5.52
C LEU A 148 -11.81 21.34 6.95
N LEU A 149 -12.30 20.59 7.95
CA LEU A 149 -12.10 20.93 9.37
C LEU A 149 -10.62 20.86 9.75
N GLY A 150 -9.87 19.89 9.22
CA GLY A 150 -8.43 19.80 9.39
C GLY A 150 -7.70 21.00 8.80
N ALA A 151 -8.05 21.39 7.57
CA ALA A 151 -7.53 22.58 6.90
C ALA A 151 -7.82 23.85 7.71
N ALA A 152 -9.04 23.98 8.25
CA ALA A 152 -9.44 25.10 9.10
C ALA A 152 -8.67 25.18 10.43
N LYS A 153 -8.02 24.11 10.88
CA LYS A 153 -7.18 24.06 12.09
C LYS A 153 -5.69 24.25 11.81
N LEU A 154 -5.27 24.33 10.55
CA LEU A 154 -3.87 24.54 10.22
C LEU A 154 -3.38 25.90 10.76
N PRO A 155 -2.16 25.98 11.29
CA PRO A 155 -1.59 27.24 11.78
C PRO A 155 -1.38 28.24 10.63
N ALA A 156 -1.21 29.53 10.95
CA ALA A 156 -1.16 30.62 9.96
C ALA A 156 -0.18 30.39 8.80
N GLY A 157 1.02 29.85 9.06
CA GLY A 157 2.02 29.53 8.03
C GLY A 157 1.73 28.27 7.20
N GLN A 158 0.69 27.51 7.55
CA GLN A 158 0.27 26.26 6.89
C GLN A 158 -1.12 26.38 6.24
N ARG A 159 -1.72 27.57 6.22
CA ARG A 159 -3.06 27.75 5.64
C ARG A 159 -3.11 27.38 4.16
N ILE A 160 -4.28 26.92 3.71
CA ILE A 160 -4.58 26.65 2.31
C ILE A 160 -5.48 27.78 1.82
N ALA A 161 -4.90 28.80 1.18
CA ALA A 161 -5.61 30.02 0.79
C ALA A 161 -6.94 29.74 0.05
N VAL A 162 -6.94 28.77 -0.88
CA VAL A 162 -8.15 28.39 -1.62
C VAL A 162 -9.27 27.85 -0.71
N VAL A 163 -8.91 27.12 0.34
CA VAL A 163 -9.89 26.62 1.31
C VAL A 163 -10.37 27.76 2.20
N ASP A 164 -9.48 28.65 2.61
CA ASP A 164 -9.82 29.82 3.43
C ASP A 164 -10.78 30.75 2.69
N GLU A 165 -10.49 31.09 1.44
CA GLU A 165 -11.37 31.86 0.57
C GLU A 165 -12.75 31.20 0.40
N ALA A 166 -12.79 29.86 0.28
CA ALA A 166 -14.04 29.12 0.15
C ALA A 166 -14.86 29.10 1.45
N LEU A 167 -14.19 29.03 2.61
CA LEU A 167 -14.82 29.11 3.93
C LEU A 167 -15.30 30.52 4.24
N GLU A 168 -14.53 31.56 3.90
CA GLU A 168 -14.95 32.96 4.03
C GLU A 168 -16.15 33.26 3.15
N ALA A 169 -16.16 32.76 1.91
CA ALA A 169 -17.29 32.90 1.00
C ALA A 169 -18.55 32.19 1.52
N ALA A 170 -18.43 31.20 2.41
CA ALA A 170 -19.56 30.56 3.07
C ALA A 170 -20.36 31.56 3.92
N GLY A 171 -19.69 32.59 4.47
CA GLY A 171 -20.33 33.66 5.23
C GLY A 171 -20.60 33.34 6.70
N GLU A 172 -20.16 32.16 7.17
CA GLU A 172 -20.32 31.70 8.54
C GLU A 172 -19.10 32.06 9.39
N LYS A 173 -19.35 32.47 10.65
CA LYS A 173 -18.27 32.87 11.58
C LYS A 173 -17.65 31.68 12.30
N GLU A 174 -18.43 30.64 12.55
CA GLU A 174 -17.97 29.45 13.25
C GLU A 174 -17.37 28.45 12.23
N PRO A 175 -16.13 27.95 12.44
CA PRO A 175 -15.46 27.12 11.44
C PRO A 175 -16.24 25.87 11.01
N LYS A 176 -16.94 25.19 11.93
CA LYS A 176 -17.71 24.00 11.58
C LYS A 176 -18.95 24.37 10.75
N ALA A 177 -19.66 25.45 11.09
CA ALA A 177 -20.76 25.97 10.31
C ALA A 177 -20.31 26.37 8.89
N ALA A 178 -19.18 27.07 8.76
CA ALA A 178 -18.60 27.43 7.46
C ALA A 178 -18.26 26.20 6.61
N VAL A 179 -17.74 25.14 7.24
CA VAL A 179 -17.47 23.86 6.55
C VAL A 179 -18.78 23.20 6.10
N GLU A 180 -19.83 23.16 6.91
CA GLU A 180 -21.11 22.58 6.49
C GLU A 180 -21.74 23.35 5.32
N GLU A 181 -21.75 24.68 5.38
CA GLU A 181 -22.28 25.53 4.31
C GLU A 181 -21.46 25.37 3.01
N LEU A 182 -20.13 25.32 3.11
CA LEU A 182 -19.28 25.02 1.95
C LEU A 182 -19.59 23.64 1.37
N LEU A 183 -19.76 22.62 2.21
CA LEU A 183 -20.13 21.28 1.76
C LEU A 183 -21.51 21.28 1.10
N ASP A 184 -22.49 22.00 1.64
CA ASP A 184 -23.82 22.08 1.03
C ASP A 184 -23.74 22.67 -0.38
N ARG A 185 -22.94 23.74 -0.57
CA ARG A 185 -22.68 24.30 -1.91
C ARG A 185 -21.95 23.33 -2.83
N ILE A 186 -20.93 22.62 -2.35
CA ILE A 186 -20.17 21.66 -3.15
C ILE A 186 -21.05 20.49 -3.61
N TYR A 187 -21.95 19.99 -2.76
CA TYR A 187 -22.77 18.81 -3.06
C TYR A 187 -24.15 19.13 -3.66
N ALA A 188 -24.62 20.38 -3.62
CA ALA A 188 -25.98 20.75 -4.07
C ALA A 188 -26.26 20.43 -5.55
N SER A 189 -25.35 20.78 -6.46
CA SER A 189 -25.58 20.64 -7.92
C SER A 189 -24.66 19.64 -8.61
N THR A 190 -23.67 19.08 -7.91
CA THR A 190 -22.66 18.23 -8.57
C THR A 190 -23.26 16.95 -9.15
N LYS A 191 -22.84 16.64 -10.38
CA LYS A 191 -23.13 15.40 -11.11
C LYS A 191 -21.91 14.50 -11.21
N VAL A 192 -20.78 14.86 -10.59
CA VAL A 192 -19.57 14.02 -10.52
C VAL A 192 -19.85 12.68 -9.85
N GLY A 193 -20.89 12.56 -9.01
CA GLY A 193 -21.31 11.28 -8.42
C GLY A 193 -21.89 10.27 -9.42
N ASP A 194 -22.37 10.73 -10.59
CA ASP A 194 -22.97 9.89 -11.62
C ASP A 194 -21.93 9.36 -12.63
N LEU A 195 -21.99 8.06 -12.92
CA LEU A 195 -21.03 7.42 -13.81
C LEU A 195 -21.17 7.90 -15.25
N GLN A 196 -22.38 8.03 -15.79
CA GLN A 196 -22.56 8.41 -17.19
C GLN A 196 -22.10 9.84 -17.42
N THR A 197 -22.38 10.73 -16.46
CA THR A 197 -21.90 12.10 -16.46
C THR A 197 -20.37 12.17 -16.42
N ARG A 198 -19.70 11.41 -15.54
CA ARG A 198 -18.22 11.35 -15.54
C ARG A 198 -17.64 10.79 -16.83
N LEU A 199 -18.30 9.81 -17.46
CA LEU A 199 -17.86 9.25 -18.74
C LEU A 199 -18.03 10.26 -19.88
N ALA A 200 -19.06 11.10 -19.86
CA ALA A 200 -19.19 12.22 -20.77
C ALA A 200 -18.07 13.26 -20.55
N MET A 201 -17.85 13.67 -19.30
CA MET A 201 -16.78 14.60 -18.90
C MET A 201 -15.37 14.10 -19.28
N PHE A 202 -15.13 12.79 -19.33
CA PHE A 202 -13.84 12.21 -19.72
C PHE A 202 -13.40 12.61 -21.15
N GLY A 203 -14.37 12.95 -21.99
CA GLY A 203 -14.17 13.37 -23.37
C GLY A 203 -13.86 14.87 -23.54
N GLU A 204 -14.16 15.67 -22.54
CA GLU A 204 -14.40 17.10 -22.70
C GLU A 204 -13.15 17.97 -22.52
N ALA A 205 -13.13 19.08 -23.25
CA ALA A 205 -12.15 20.15 -23.08
C ALA A 205 -12.39 20.91 -21.78
N SER A 206 -11.38 21.65 -21.32
CA SER A 206 -11.44 22.39 -20.06
C SER A 206 -12.57 23.42 -20.05
N GLU A 207 -12.84 24.06 -21.18
CA GLU A 207 -13.91 25.03 -21.37
C GLU A 207 -15.29 24.37 -21.27
N GLN A 208 -15.42 23.16 -21.81
CA GLN A 208 -16.66 22.37 -21.73
C GLN A 208 -16.93 21.91 -20.29
N LEU A 209 -15.89 21.47 -19.57
CA LEU A 209 -16.00 21.13 -18.15
C LEU A 209 -16.40 22.34 -17.30
N ALA A 210 -15.83 23.51 -17.58
CA ALA A 210 -16.19 24.75 -16.89
C ALA A 210 -17.63 25.18 -17.18
N ALA A 211 -18.10 25.05 -18.42
CA ALA A 211 -19.46 25.39 -18.85
C ALA A 211 -20.55 24.50 -18.24
N ARG A 212 -20.19 23.38 -17.59
CA ARG A 212 -21.15 22.56 -16.83
C ARG A 212 -21.62 23.21 -15.54
N GLU A 213 -20.89 24.21 -15.04
CA GLU A 213 -21.17 24.89 -13.76
C GLU A 213 -21.34 23.90 -12.58
N ASP A 214 -20.66 22.75 -12.65
CA ASP A 214 -20.68 21.74 -11.58
C ASP A 214 -19.89 22.26 -10.38
N SER A 215 -20.54 22.28 -9.22
CA SER A 215 -19.99 22.82 -7.97
C SER A 215 -18.72 22.09 -7.52
N MET A 216 -18.65 20.76 -7.67
CA MET A 216 -17.47 19.97 -7.31
C MET A 216 -16.33 20.19 -8.30
N LEU A 217 -16.61 20.27 -9.61
CA LEU A 217 -15.58 20.62 -10.60
C LEU A 217 -15.02 22.02 -10.35
N SER A 218 -15.87 22.97 -10.00
CA SER A 218 -15.48 24.34 -9.70
C SER A 218 -14.59 24.42 -8.45
N PHE A 219 -14.96 23.71 -7.38
CA PHE A 219 -14.12 23.61 -6.18
C PHE A 219 -12.79 22.90 -6.48
N ALA A 220 -12.81 21.78 -7.20
CA ALA A 220 -11.63 21.05 -7.61
C ALA A 220 -10.69 21.90 -8.47
N ALA A 221 -11.21 22.71 -9.40
CA ALA A 221 -10.42 23.59 -10.26
C ALA A 221 -9.70 24.69 -9.47
N ARG A 222 -10.33 25.23 -8.42
CA ARG A 222 -9.67 26.16 -7.49
C ARG A 222 -8.60 25.44 -6.67
N LEU A 223 -8.93 24.30 -6.08
CA LEU A 223 -8.00 23.50 -5.27
C LEU A 223 -6.78 23.06 -6.08
N ARG A 224 -6.98 22.78 -7.37
CA ARG A 224 -5.92 22.39 -8.32
C ARG A 224 -4.81 23.42 -8.42
N ARG A 225 -5.05 24.70 -8.17
CA ARG A 225 -3.99 25.74 -8.12
C ARG A 225 -3.00 25.48 -6.99
N ALA A 226 -3.50 25.09 -5.81
CA ALA A 226 -2.65 24.74 -4.67
C ALA A 226 -1.90 23.42 -4.92
N LEU A 227 -2.57 22.44 -5.54
CA LEU A 227 -1.94 21.17 -5.94
C LEU A 227 -0.86 21.37 -7.02
N ASP A 228 -1.10 22.23 -8.03
CA ASP A 228 -0.14 22.58 -9.09
C ASP A 228 1.13 23.21 -8.49
N ALA A 229 0.97 24.16 -7.57
CA ALA A 229 2.09 24.81 -6.90
C ALA A 229 2.92 23.80 -6.07
N LYS A 230 2.25 22.91 -5.34
CA LYS A 230 2.90 21.83 -4.60
C LYS A 230 3.63 20.86 -5.52
N GLU A 231 2.97 20.36 -6.56
CA GLU A 231 3.59 19.43 -7.52
C GLU A 231 4.81 20.06 -8.22
N SER A 232 4.78 21.35 -8.53
CA SER A 232 5.94 22.07 -9.06
C SER A 232 7.11 22.03 -8.08
N LYS A 233 6.85 22.35 -6.80
CA LYS A 233 7.86 22.31 -5.74
C LYS A 233 8.40 20.89 -5.51
N ASP A 234 7.53 19.88 -5.58
CA ASP A 234 7.94 18.48 -5.49
C ASP A 234 8.87 18.07 -6.64
N ARG A 235 8.57 18.49 -7.88
CA ARG A 235 9.45 18.25 -9.04
C ARG A 235 10.81 18.92 -8.91
N GLU A 236 10.88 20.14 -8.38
CA GLU A 236 12.16 20.81 -8.09
C GLU A 236 12.99 20.01 -7.09
N ILE A 237 12.35 19.52 -6.03
CA ILE A 237 13.01 18.71 -5.00
C ILE A 237 13.47 17.38 -5.57
N GLU A 238 12.63 16.69 -6.35
CA GLU A 238 13.00 15.45 -7.05
C GLU A 238 14.20 15.68 -7.98
N GLY A 239 14.18 16.75 -8.78
CA GLY A 239 15.28 17.14 -9.66
C GLY A 239 16.58 17.43 -8.91
N ALA A 240 16.50 18.06 -7.73
CA ALA A 240 17.66 18.24 -6.86
C ALA A 240 18.16 16.90 -6.31
N MET A 241 17.26 16.04 -5.83
CA MET A 241 17.59 14.74 -5.26
C MET A 241 18.24 13.79 -6.27
N LEU A 242 17.87 13.87 -7.55
CA LEU A 242 18.52 13.12 -8.64
C LEU A 242 20.01 13.43 -8.78
N ARG A 243 20.45 14.66 -8.42
CA ARG A 243 21.86 15.07 -8.46
C ARG A 243 22.58 14.79 -7.14
N LEU A 244 21.88 14.99 -6.01
CA LEU A 244 22.49 14.96 -4.68
C LEU A 244 22.56 13.55 -4.08
N ARG A 245 21.49 12.75 -4.17
CA ARG A 245 21.44 11.40 -3.57
C ARG A 245 22.52 10.45 -4.10
N PRO A 246 22.90 10.45 -5.38
CA PRO A 246 23.96 9.56 -5.87
C PRO A 246 25.30 9.74 -5.14
N VAL A 247 25.64 10.96 -4.72
CA VAL A 247 26.89 11.23 -3.97
C VAL A 247 26.85 10.54 -2.61
N TYR A 248 25.73 10.64 -1.91
CA TYR A 248 25.52 9.97 -0.63
C TYR A 248 25.54 8.44 -0.77
N VAL A 249 24.86 7.91 -1.79
CA VAL A 249 24.84 6.46 -2.06
C VAL A 249 26.22 5.93 -2.46
N GLU A 250 27.02 6.70 -3.20
CA GLU A 250 28.40 6.32 -3.54
C GLU A 250 29.26 6.18 -2.27
N ALA A 251 29.11 7.11 -1.33
CA ALA A 251 29.79 7.07 -0.05
C ALA A 251 29.35 5.82 0.75
N LEU A 252 28.03 5.56 0.85
CA LEU A 252 27.50 4.36 1.51
C LEU A 252 28.06 3.07 0.88
N ARG A 253 28.15 3.01 -0.45
CA ARG A 253 28.70 1.86 -1.17
C ARG A 253 30.16 1.61 -0.78
N LYS A 254 30.96 2.66 -0.60
CA LYS A 254 32.36 2.55 -0.13
C LYS A 254 32.40 2.01 1.31
N GLN A 255 31.57 2.54 2.20
CA GLN A 255 31.49 2.09 3.59
C GLN A 255 31.05 0.63 3.72
N ARG A 256 30.17 0.17 2.83
CA ARG A 256 29.66 -1.21 2.80
C ARG A 256 30.47 -2.17 1.94
N GLU A 257 31.65 -1.76 1.46
CA GLU A 257 32.51 -2.59 0.61
C GLU A 257 31.75 -3.17 -0.61
N GLY A 258 30.82 -2.39 -1.17
CA GLY A 258 29.98 -2.81 -2.29
C GLY A 258 28.78 -3.71 -1.92
N ARG A 259 28.63 -4.16 -0.67
CA ARG A 259 27.50 -4.97 -0.19
C ARG A 259 26.28 -4.09 0.13
N LEU A 260 25.76 -3.41 -0.87
CA LEU A 260 24.59 -2.54 -0.77
C LEU A 260 23.56 -2.98 -1.81
N TYR A 261 22.33 -3.24 -1.37
CA TYR A 261 21.18 -3.44 -2.26
C TYR A 261 20.43 -2.11 -2.44
N PRO A 262 19.85 -1.83 -3.62
CA PRO A 262 19.08 -0.61 -3.84
C PRO A 262 17.73 -0.65 -3.11
N ASP A 263 17.23 0.51 -2.69
CA ASP A 263 15.86 0.65 -2.15
C ASP A 263 14.81 0.09 -3.12
N ALA A 264 13.71 -0.45 -2.61
CA ALA A 264 12.60 -0.94 -3.43
C ALA A 264 11.99 0.18 -4.29
N ASN A 265 11.75 -0.11 -5.57
CA ASN A 265 11.26 0.88 -6.55
C ASN A 265 10.29 0.30 -7.59
N GLY A 266 9.54 -0.75 -7.22
CA GLY A 266 8.59 -1.41 -8.11
C GLY A 266 9.22 -2.34 -9.15
N THR A 267 10.50 -2.69 -8.99
CA THR A 267 11.20 -3.67 -9.82
C THR A 267 11.30 -5.02 -9.12
N LEU A 268 11.56 -6.09 -9.89
CA LEU A 268 11.78 -7.43 -9.36
C LEU A 268 13.00 -7.45 -8.42
N ARG A 269 12.86 -8.07 -7.25
CA ARG A 269 13.91 -8.30 -6.26
C ARG A 269 13.89 -9.75 -5.79
N VAL A 270 15.02 -10.20 -5.25
CA VAL A 270 15.15 -11.50 -4.58
C VAL A 270 15.61 -11.25 -3.16
N SER A 271 14.88 -11.81 -2.21
CA SER A 271 15.27 -11.89 -0.80
C SER A 271 15.32 -13.37 -0.42
N PHE A 272 16.28 -13.75 0.41
CA PHE A 272 16.49 -15.12 0.84
C PHE A 272 16.81 -15.16 2.33
N GLY A 273 16.47 -16.28 2.96
CA GLY A 273 16.62 -16.48 4.39
C GLY A 273 16.13 -17.86 4.78
N ARG A 274 16.24 -18.20 6.06
CA ARG A 274 15.77 -19.48 6.60
C ARG A 274 14.36 -19.37 7.14
N VAL A 275 13.64 -20.50 7.14
CA VAL A 275 12.40 -20.64 7.92
C VAL A 275 12.79 -20.67 9.40
N GLY A 276 12.15 -19.83 10.21
CA GLY A 276 12.54 -19.65 11.60
C GLY A 276 11.59 -18.77 12.40
N GLY A 277 11.39 -19.14 13.66
CA GLY A 277 10.63 -18.37 14.64
C GLY A 277 11.34 -17.10 15.10
N TYR A 278 10.78 -16.43 16.09
CA TYR A 278 11.42 -15.30 16.78
C TYR A 278 10.84 -15.10 18.19
N SER A 279 11.58 -14.39 19.03
CA SER A 279 11.18 -14.05 20.38
C SER A 279 10.86 -12.55 20.45
N PRO A 280 9.59 -12.13 20.50
CA PRO A 280 9.24 -10.71 20.58
C PRO A 280 9.65 -10.04 21.89
N ARG A 281 9.79 -10.83 22.96
CA ARG A 281 10.17 -10.40 24.31
C ARG A 281 10.67 -11.60 25.11
N ASP A 282 11.23 -11.32 26.28
CA ASP A 282 11.74 -12.35 27.17
C ASP A 282 10.70 -13.46 27.46
N SER A 283 11.17 -14.71 27.43
CA SER A 283 10.39 -15.92 27.70
C SER A 283 9.14 -16.13 26.84
N VAL A 284 9.05 -15.48 25.67
CA VAL A 284 7.98 -15.70 24.69
C VAL A 284 8.59 -16.02 23.35
N ASP A 285 8.30 -17.22 22.82
CA ASP A 285 8.78 -17.68 21.53
C ASP A 285 7.61 -17.95 20.58
N TYR A 286 7.68 -17.35 19.39
CA TYR A 286 6.80 -17.72 18.29
C TYR A 286 7.50 -18.75 17.40
N GLN A 287 6.86 -19.90 17.26
CA GLN A 287 7.35 -20.99 16.42
C GLN A 287 7.30 -20.62 14.94
N ALA A 288 8.09 -21.31 14.13
CA ALA A 288 8.22 -21.01 12.71
C ALA A 288 6.96 -21.36 11.90
N GLN A 289 6.12 -22.29 12.36
CA GLN A 289 4.97 -22.80 11.61
C GLN A 289 3.72 -22.87 12.49
N THR A 290 2.57 -22.68 11.85
CA THR A 290 1.22 -22.84 12.44
C THR A 290 0.49 -24.00 11.78
N THR A 291 -0.58 -24.51 12.39
CA THR A 291 -1.29 -25.70 11.92
C THR A 291 -2.80 -25.51 11.84
N LEU A 292 -3.54 -26.46 11.26
CA LEU A 292 -5.00 -26.43 11.19
C LEU A 292 -5.65 -26.37 12.57
N ALA A 293 -5.07 -27.05 13.56
CA ALA A 293 -5.54 -26.98 14.95
C ALA A 293 -5.65 -25.53 15.44
N GLY A 294 -4.66 -24.69 15.12
CA GLY A 294 -4.66 -23.27 15.49
C GLY A 294 -5.75 -22.43 14.79
N ILE A 295 -6.30 -22.88 13.66
CA ILE A 295 -7.50 -22.26 13.06
C ILE A 295 -8.73 -22.60 13.91
N VAL A 296 -8.88 -23.86 14.28
CA VAL A 296 -10.01 -24.35 15.09
C VAL A 296 -10.02 -23.69 16.48
N GLU A 297 -8.85 -23.57 17.13
CA GLU A 297 -8.70 -22.90 18.43
C GLU A 297 -9.15 -21.43 18.41
N LYS A 298 -9.02 -20.76 17.26
CA LYS A 298 -9.38 -19.34 17.10
C LYS A 298 -10.80 -19.13 16.65
N ASP A 299 -11.50 -20.18 16.20
CA ASP A 299 -12.85 -20.06 15.65
C ASP A 299 -13.84 -19.63 16.74
N THR A 300 -14.49 -18.49 16.53
CA THR A 300 -15.53 -17.97 17.42
C THR A 300 -16.92 -18.06 16.81
N GLY A 301 -17.03 -18.47 15.54
CA GLY A 301 -18.26 -18.45 14.75
C GLY A 301 -18.74 -17.04 14.37
N ALA A 302 -17.95 -16.01 14.65
CA ALA A 302 -18.24 -14.62 14.34
C ALA A 302 -17.07 -13.92 13.66
N ASN A 303 -17.37 -13.00 12.75
CA ASN A 303 -16.36 -12.25 12.00
C ASN A 303 -15.39 -11.51 12.94
N PRO A 304 -14.05 -11.59 12.72
CA PRO A 304 -13.35 -12.20 11.58
C PRO A 304 -12.90 -13.66 11.79
N PHE A 305 -13.33 -14.32 12.87
CA PHE A 305 -12.97 -15.69 13.21
C PHE A 305 -14.16 -16.65 13.02
N ASP A 306 -14.73 -16.62 11.82
CA ASP A 306 -15.89 -17.38 11.37
C ASP A 306 -15.50 -18.35 10.23
N SER A 307 -14.74 -19.39 10.57
CA SER A 307 -14.20 -20.36 9.61
C SER A 307 -15.32 -21.13 8.91
N PRO A 308 -15.17 -21.51 7.62
CA PRO A 308 -16.15 -22.32 6.92
C PRO A 308 -16.39 -23.66 7.62
N LYS A 309 -17.67 -24.04 7.82
CA LYS A 309 -18.04 -25.32 8.46
C LYS A 309 -17.39 -26.54 7.79
N VAL A 310 -17.18 -26.50 6.48
CA VAL A 310 -16.51 -27.58 5.73
C VAL A 310 -15.04 -27.71 6.13
N LEU A 311 -14.34 -26.59 6.36
CA LEU A 311 -12.96 -26.57 6.85
C LEU A 311 -12.90 -27.15 8.27
N LEU A 312 -13.78 -26.70 9.17
CA LEU A 312 -13.84 -27.20 10.54
C LEU A 312 -14.13 -28.72 10.58
N ALA A 313 -15.06 -29.20 9.75
CA ALA A 313 -15.35 -30.63 9.63
C ALA A 313 -14.20 -31.43 9.04
N ALA A 314 -13.48 -30.89 8.04
CA ALA A 314 -12.32 -31.55 7.45
C ALA A 314 -11.14 -31.64 8.43
N SER A 315 -10.89 -30.58 9.20
CA SER A 315 -9.88 -30.55 10.26
C SER A 315 -10.25 -31.51 11.41
N GLY A 316 -11.47 -31.39 11.96
CA GLY A 316 -11.95 -32.25 13.05
C GLY A 316 -12.07 -33.74 12.69
N GLY A 317 -12.39 -34.04 11.43
CA GLY A 317 -12.36 -35.40 10.88
C GLY A 317 -10.98 -35.89 10.47
N ARG A 318 -9.90 -35.12 10.75
CA ARG A 318 -8.51 -35.41 10.36
C ARG A 318 -8.35 -35.80 8.89
N ARG A 319 -9.06 -35.11 7.98
CA ARG A 319 -8.88 -35.27 6.52
C ARG A 319 -7.59 -34.58 6.06
N LEU A 320 -6.44 -34.96 6.62
CA LEU A 320 -5.14 -34.31 6.37
C LEU A 320 -4.51 -34.78 5.06
N GLY A 321 -4.58 -36.09 4.78
CA GLY A 321 -4.06 -36.69 3.55
C GLY A 321 -2.53 -36.52 3.42
N PRO A 322 -1.99 -36.42 2.20
CA PRO A 322 -0.54 -36.26 1.99
C PRO A 322 -0.03 -34.86 2.30
N TYR A 323 -0.90 -33.96 2.76
CA TYR A 323 -0.54 -32.59 3.12
C TYR A 323 -0.04 -32.47 4.57
N GLU A 324 -0.17 -33.55 5.37
CA GLU A 324 0.34 -33.62 6.74
C GLU A 324 1.87 -33.47 6.77
N ASP A 325 2.34 -32.60 7.64
CA ASP A 325 3.76 -32.53 7.98
C ASP A 325 4.07 -33.57 9.08
N PRO A 326 5.01 -34.49 8.85
CA PRO A 326 5.32 -35.55 9.81
C PRO A 326 5.81 -35.05 11.17
N ASP A 327 6.43 -33.88 11.26
CA ASP A 327 6.93 -33.35 12.53
C ASP A 327 5.82 -32.60 13.29
N LEU A 328 4.97 -31.88 12.56
CA LEU A 328 3.82 -31.17 13.15
C LEU A 328 2.62 -32.09 13.45
N LYS A 329 2.55 -33.27 12.82
CA LYS A 329 1.40 -34.20 12.87
C LYS A 329 0.05 -33.56 12.48
N ASP A 330 0.15 -32.54 11.64
CA ASP A 330 -0.96 -31.73 11.14
C ASP A 330 -0.57 -31.08 9.78
N VAL A 331 -1.53 -30.49 9.08
CA VAL A 331 -1.25 -29.67 7.88
C VAL A 331 -0.73 -28.30 8.34
N PRO A 332 0.47 -27.88 7.90
CA PRO A 332 0.99 -26.55 8.20
C PRO A 332 0.21 -25.50 7.42
N VAL A 333 -0.18 -24.42 8.09
CA VAL A 333 -1.01 -23.34 7.53
C VAL A 333 -0.14 -22.20 7.04
N ASN A 334 0.52 -21.49 7.97
CA ASN A 334 1.43 -20.40 7.67
C ASN A 334 2.81 -20.67 8.28
N PHE A 335 3.83 -20.05 7.70
CA PHE A 335 5.20 -20.11 8.22
C PHE A 335 5.92 -18.75 8.21
N LEU A 336 6.93 -18.63 9.05
CA LEU A 336 7.81 -17.47 9.20
C LEU A 336 9.15 -17.71 8.53
N SER A 337 9.71 -16.69 7.91
CA SER A 337 11.10 -16.70 7.44
C SER A 337 11.82 -15.38 7.67
N GLU A 338 13.15 -15.42 7.59
CA GLU A 338 14.05 -14.26 7.63
C GLU A 338 14.01 -13.40 6.35
N GLY A 339 13.05 -13.65 5.45
CA GLY A 339 12.88 -12.85 4.24
C GLY A 339 12.64 -11.38 4.56
N ASP A 340 13.16 -10.52 3.70
CA ASP A 340 12.98 -9.07 3.72
C ASP A 340 11.97 -8.66 2.64
N ILE A 341 10.80 -8.20 3.08
CA ILE A 341 9.70 -7.78 2.21
C ILE A 341 9.15 -6.42 2.64
N THR A 342 8.48 -5.76 1.71
CA THR A 342 7.71 -4.53 1.96
C THR A 342 6.44 -4.52 1.08
N ASN A 343 5.70 -3.43 1.10
CA ASN A 343 4.54 -3.20 0.25
C ASN A 343 4.89 -3.45 -1.23
N GLY A 344 4.09 -4.32 -1.86
CA GLY A 344 4.31 -4.80 -3.23
C GLY A 344 4.83 -6.23 -3.29
N SER A 345 5.33 -6.79 -2.19
CA SER A 345 5.75 -8.20 -2.12
C SER A 345 4.60 -9.19 -1.90
N SER A 346 3.38 -8.73 -1.55
CA SER A 346 2.23 -9.62 -1.33
C SER A 346 1.92 -10.45 -2.59
N GLY A 347 1.81 -11.76 -2.41
CA GLY A 347 1.64 -12.74 -3.50
C GLY A 347 2.95 -13.24 -4.11
N SER A 348 4.12 -12.80 -3.62
CA SER A 348 5.41 -13.31 -4.09
C SER A 348 5.56 -14.81 -3.84
N ALA A 349 6.05 -15.53 -4.85
CA ALA A 349 6.35 -16.95 -4.73
C ALA A 349 7.57 -17.20 -3.82
N THR A 350 7.38 -18.03 -2.80
CA THR A 350 8.46 -18.49 -1.93
C THR A 350 8.98 -19.82 -2.44
N LEU A 351 10.26 -19.85 -2.80
CA LEU A 351 10.91 -21.03 -3.38
C LEU A 351 11.80 -21.71 -2.35
N ASN A 352 11.78 -23.04 -2.32
CA ASN A 352 12.74 -23.81 -1.52
C ASN A 352 14.12 -23.89 -2.20
N ALA A 353 15.08 -24.56 -1.55
CA ALA A 353 16.45 -24.71 -2.06
C ALA A 353 16.57 -25.39 -3.44
N SER A 354 15.52 -26.07 -3.91
CA SER A 354 15.44 -26.68 -5.24
C SER A 354 14.65 -25.85 -6.25
N GLY A 355 14.26 -24.61 -5.91
CA GLY A 355 13.48 -23.74 -6.78
C GLY A 355 12.00 -24.12 -6.90
N LYS A 356 11.47 -24.99 -6.01
CA LYS A 356 10.05 -25.39 -6.01
C LYS A 356 9.23 -24.50 -5.08
N LEU A 357 7.96 -24.26 -5.43
CA LEU A 357 7.04 -23.44 -4.64
C LEU A 357 6.78 -24.05 -3.26
N ALA A 358 7.22 -23.36 -2.22
CA ALA A 358 6.98 -23.71 -0.82
C ALA A 358 5.81 -22.92 -0.20
N GLY A 359 5.46 -21.76 -0.77
CA GLY A 359 4.39 -20.92 -0.25
C GLY A 359 4.28 -19.58 -0.97
N LEU A 360 3.41 -18.71 -0.46
CA LEU A 360 3.26 -17.33 -0.93
C LEU A 360 3.44 -16.36 0.24
N ALA A 361 4.29 -15.35 0.08
CA ALA A 361 4.41 -14.27 1.05
C ALA A 361 3.13 -13.40 1.01
N PHE A 362 2.54 -13.09 2.16
CA PHE A 362 1.33 -12.26 2.21
C PHE A 362 1.40 -11.11 3.21
N ASP A 363 2.22 -11.20 4.26
CA ASP A 363 2.36 -10.16 5.28
C ASP A 363 3.75 -10.21 5.95
N GLY A 364 4.07 -9.19 6.73
CA GLY A 364 5.18 -9.18 7.69
C GLY A 364 4.66 -9.19 9.12
N ASN A 365 5.44 -9.68 10.08
CA ASN A 365 5.07 -9.56 11.48
C ASN A 365 5.07 -8.10 11.95
N TYR A 366 4.47 -7.85 13.12
CA TYR A 366 4.29 -6.50 13.63
C TYR A 366 5.62 -5.76 13.86
N GLU A 367 6.64 -6.45 14.36
CA GLU A 367 7.97 -5.89 14.58
C GLU A 367 8.69 -5.52 13.26
N ALA A 368 8.26 -6.08 12.12
CA ALA A 368 8.78 -5.71 10.80
C ALA A 368 8.12 -4.46 10.20
N MET A 369 7.16 -3.80 10.88
CA MET A 369 6.53 -2.57 10.34
C MET A 369 7.53 -1.41 10.15
N GLY A 370 8.71 -1.48 10.77
CA GLY A 370 9.82 -0.53 10.56
C GLY A 370 10.82 -0.93 9.46
N SER A 371 10.63 -2.06 8.76
CA SER A 371 11.62 -2.62 7.83
C SER A 371 11.96 -1.70 6.66
N ASP A 372 11.02 -0.83 6.26
CA ASP A 372 11.26 0.25 5.27
C ASP A 372 12.42 1.18 5.66
N TYR A 373 12.75 1.25 6.95
CA TYR A 373 13.82 2.08 7.49
C TYR A 373 14.96 1.25 8.06
N LEU A 374 14.69 0.11 8.70
CA LEU A 374 15.71 -0.79 9.22
C LEU A 374 15.13 -2.20 9.38
N VAL A 375 15.72 -3.15 8.68
CA VAL A 375 15.47 -4.57 8.94
C VAL A 375 16.19 -4.96 10.23
N ASN A 376 15.44 -5.46 11.21
CA ASN A 376 16.01 -6.04 12.43
C ASN A 376 16.02 -7.57 12.31
N PRO A 377 17.18 -8.22 12.08
CA PRO A 377 17.25 -9.67 11.86
C PRO A 377 16.73 -10.51 13.04
N GLN A 378 16.76 -9.97 14.26
CA GLN A 378 16.32 -10.71 15.45
C GLN A 378 14.81 -10.94 15.48
N VAL A 379 14.03 -9.97 14.98
CA VAL A 379 12.57 -9.99 15.13
C VAL A 379 11.80 -9.83 13.82
N SER A 380 12.41 -9.33 12.74
CA SER A 380 11.71 -9.14 11.46
C SER A 380 11.50 -10.49 10.78
N ARG A 381 10.26 -10.81 10.45
CA ARG A 381 9.87 -12.06 9.78
C ARG A 381 8.85 -11.78 8.68
N THR A 382 9.05 -12.42 7.54
CA THR A 382 8.02 -12.54 6.51
C THR A 382 7.06 -13.66 6.88
N ILE A 383 5.76 -13.42 6.72
CA ILE A 383 4.68 -14.37 6.91
C ILE A 383 4.23 -14.90 5.55
N HIS A 384 4.24 -16.23 5.43
CA HIS A 384 3.87 -16.95 4.22
C HIS A 384 2.71 -17.88 4.50
N VAL A 385 1.87 -18.12 3.49
CA VAL A 385 0.96 -19.28 3.47
C VAL A 385 1.71 -20.48 2.89
N ASP A 386 1.65 -21.63 3.56
CA ASP A 386 2.30 -22.87 3.13
C ASP A 386 1.58 -23.47 1.91
N SER A 387 2.34 -23.96 0.92
CA SER A 387 1.75 -24.55 -0.28
C SER A 387 0.93 -25.79 0.02
N ARG A 388 1.26 -26.54 1.06
CA ARG A 388 0.46 -27.70 1.50
C ARG A 388 -0.93 -27.28 1.98
N TYR A 389 -1.05 -26.17 2.70
CA TYR A 389 -2.36 -25.63 3.09
C TYR A 389 -3.18 -25.18 1.89
N MET A 390 -2.55 -24.47 0.94
CA MET A 390 -3.24 -24.05 -0.29
C MET A 390 -3.80 -25.26 -1.04
N LEU A 391 -2.99 -26.31 -1.23
CA LEU A 391 -3.42 -27.53 -1.90
C LEU A 391 -4.47 -28.31 -1.07
N TRP A 392 -4.32 -28.36 0.25
CA TRP A 392 -5.30 -28.98 1.14
C TRP A 392 -6.66 -28.28 1.08
N VAL A 393 -6.70 -26.94 1.05
CA VAL A 393 -7.95 -26.18 0.87
C VAL A 393 -8.57 -26.50 -0.49
N MET A 394 -7.78 -26.49 -1.57
CA MET A 394 -8.27 -26.83 -2.91
C MET A 394 -8.85 -28.24 -2.99
N ASP A 395 -8.24 -29.22 -2.31
CA ASP A 395 -8.68 -30.62 -2.37
C ASP A 395 -9.80 -30.95 -1.36
N ALA A 396 -9.55 -30.70 -0.07
CA ALA A 396 -10.39 -31.17 1.03
C ALA A 396 -11.58 -30.25 1.35
N VAL A 397 -11.50 -28.97 0.98
CA VAL A 397 -12.48 -27.93 1.35
C VAL A 397 -13.28 -27.44 0.13
N ASP A 398 -12.59 -26.90 -0.88
CA ASP A 398 -13.22 -26.20 -2.01
C ASP A 398 -13.57 -27.12 -3.19
N GLY A 399 -12.94 -28.30 -3.29
CA GLY A 399 -13.15 -29.22 -4.41
C GLY A 399 -12.64 -28.67 -5.75
N ALA A 400 -11.62 -27.82 -5.72
CA ALA A 400 -10.97 -27.20 -6.89
C ALA A 400 -10.05 -28.19 -7.64
N HIS A 401 -10.53 -29.42 -7.85
CA HIS A 401 -9.78 -30.53 -8.43
C HIS A 401 -9.33 -30.30 -9.87
N ASN A 402 -10.03 -29.45 -10.62
CA ASN A 402 -9.61 -29.03 -11.95
C ASN A 402 -8.27 -28.28 -11.91
N LEU A 403 -8.05 -27.42 -10.90
CA LEU A 403 -6.79 -26.68 -10.74
C LEU A 403 -5.64 -27.60 -10.30
N LEU A 404 -5.93 -28.57 -9.41
CA LEU A 404 -4.94 -29.57 -9.02
C LEU A 404 -4.46 -30.38 -10.24
N ARG A 405 -5.40 -30.83 -11.09
CA ARG A 405 -5.09 -31.53 -12.33
C ARG A 405 -4.32 -30.66 -13.32
N GLU A 406 -4.66 -29.39 -13.46
CA GLU A 406 -3.93 -28.44 -14.31
C GLU A 406 -2.47 -28.26 -13.84
N MET A 407 -2.25 -28.24 -12.52
CA MET A 407 -0.90 -28.21 -11.93
C MET A 407 -0.18 -29.57 -11.99
N GLY A 408 -0.79 -30.60 -12.59
CA GLY A 408 -0.23 -31.96 -12.66
C GLY A 408 -0.19 -32.68 -11.31
N LEU A 409 -1.02 -32.26 -10.35
CA LEU A 409 -1.08 -32.82 -9.01
C LEU A 409 -2.26 -33.79 -8.85
N PRO A 410 -2.09 -34.87 -8.07
CA PRO A 410 -3.17 -35.81 -7.77
C PRO A 410 -4.27 -35.17 -6.89
N VAL A 411 -5.47 -35.73 -7.01
CA VAL A 411 -6.62 -35.43 -6.15
C VAL A 411 -6.74 -36.55 -5.12
N HIS A 412 -6.76 -36.20 -3.84
CA HIS A 412 -6.80 -37.19 -2.75
C HIS A 412 -8.16 -37.28 -2.08
N PHE A 413 -8.98 -36.23 -2.16
CA PHE A 413 -10.30 -36.19 -1.55
C PHE A 413 -11.38 -36.17 -2.62
N THR A 414 -11.71 -37.34 -3.14
CA THR A 414 -12.90 -37.54 -3.98
C THR A 414 -14.08 -37.88 -3.06
N ASP A 415 -15.12 -37.05 -3.13
CA ASP A 415 -16.39 -37.16 -2.40
C ASP A 415 -16.44 -36.76 -0.90
N ARG A 416 -17.53 -36.06 -0.57
CA ARG A 416 -18.02 -35.86 0.80
C ARG A 416 -18.45 -37.22 1.36
N GLY A 417 -17.48 -38.00 1.84
CA GLY A 417 -17.71 -39.26 2.55
C GLY A 417 -17.42 -40.48 1.69
N GLY A 418 -16.15 -40.90 1.65
CA GLY A 418 -15.79 -42.18 1.06
C GLY A 418 -14.29 -42.30 0.85
N THR A 419 -13.60 -42.99 1.75
CA THR A 419 -12.24 -43.47 1.48
C THR A 419 -12.26 -44.39 0.27
N THR A 420 -11.56 -44.03 -0.79
CA THR A 420 -11.05 -45.01 -1.76
C THR A 420 -9.57 -44.78 -2.02
N SER A 421 -8.74 -45.66 -1.45
CA SER A 421 -7.48 -46.04 -2.06
C SER A 421 -7.79 -46.78 -3.36
N ARG A 422 -7.29 -46.33 -4.52
CA ARG A 422 -7.01 -47.22 -5.64
C ARG A 422 -5.76 -46.76 -6.38
N SER A 423 -4.82 -47.70 -6.44
CA SER A 423 -3.57 -47.69 -7.16
C SER A 423 -3.73 -47.34 -8.64
N ALA A 424 -2.93 -46.37 -9.12
CA ALA A 424 -2.67 -46.22 -10.54
C ALA A 424 -1.60 -47.24 -10.96
N ALA A 425 -2.05 -48.37 -11.49
CA ALA A 425 -1.20 -49.30 -12.25
C ALA A 425 -1.51 -49.10 -13.75
N GLY A 426 -0.50 -48.62 -14.48
CA GLY A 426 -0.15 -48.95 -15.87
C GLY A 426 -1.18 -48.79 -17.00
N ALA A 427 -0.81 -47.98 -17.99
CA ALA A 427 -1.02 -48.32 -19.40
C ALA A 427 0.19 -47.86 -20.24
N PRO A 428 0.67 -48.65 -21.22
CA PRO A 428 1.89 -48.41 -21.95
C PRO A 428 1.66 -47.52 -23.19
N ALA A 429 2.69 -46.78 -23.58
CA ALA A 429 2.72 -46.01 -24.81
C ALA A 429 2.93 -46.92 -26.03
N GLN A 430 2.16 -46.66 -27.10
CA GLN A 430 2.58 -46.86 -28.49
C GLN A 430 3.00 -45.51 -29.06
#